data_AF-A0A2C8F7R6-F1
#
_entry.id   AF-A0A2C8F7R6-F1
#
_cell.length_a   1.000
_cell.length_b   1.000
_cell.length_c   1.000
_cell.angle_alpha   90.00
_cell.angle_beta   90.00
_cell.angle_gamma   90.00
#
_symmetry.space_group_name_H-M   'P 1'
#
loop_
_entity.id
_entity.type
_entity.pdbx_description
1 polymer ?
#
loop_
_entity_poly.entity_id
_entity_poly.type
_entity_poly.pdbx_seq_one_letter_code
_entity_poly.pdbx_strand_id
1 'polypeptide(L)'
;MATRLLGGTNSDAGLHLKKTDQWSKGWGEAQPTLEEARRELRNVVDALEPKFPDVAKLVEEAEDEVLTYMAFPPEHWRKLYSTNMLERLMRTIKARTRVVSIFPDERSLERLVGAVLIEENEEWMEARRYISEASMAKLNAARPQLPPRGELGLEEAA
;
A
#
# COMPACT_ATOMS: atom_id res chain seq x y z
N MET A 1 6.97 6.28 -0.50
CA MET A 1 7.26 7.74 -0.41
C MET A 1 6.12 8.45 0.34
N ALA A 2 6.07 8.29 1.67
CA ALA A 2 5.24 9.11 2.57
C ALA A 2 6.09 9.71 3.72
N THR A 3 7.39 9.91 3.47
CA THR A 3 8.33 10.51 4.43
C THR A 3 9.56 11.13 3.75
N ARG A 4 9.40 11.80 2.59
CA ARG A 4 10.53 12.53 1.98
C ARG A 4 10.13 13.58 0.94
N LEU A 5 9.51 14.68 1.36
CA LEU A 5 9.33 15.87 0.50
C LEU A 5 9.48 17.19 1.27
N LEU A 6 10.54 17.34 2.05
CA LEU A 6 11.11 18.66 2.35
C LEU A 6 12.63 18.54 2.31
N GLY A 7 13.25 19.25 1.38
CA GLY A 7 14.70 19.29 1.21
C GLY A 7 15.38 19.83 2.46
N GLY A 8 16.32 19.06 3.00
CA GLY A 8 17.30 19.55 3.94
C GLY A 8 18.57 19.91 3.18
N THR A 9 18.76 21.19 2.90
CA THR A 9 20.11 21.76 2.87
C THR A 9 20.66 21.62 4.29
N ASN A 10 21.71 20.83 4.41
CA ASN A 10 22.34 20.50 5.67
C ASN A 10 23.05 21.75 6.21
N SER A 11 22.51 22.36 7.28
CA SER A 11 23.30 23.23 8.16
C SER A 11 22.74 23.16 9.57
N ASP A 12 23.28 22.19 10.30
CA ASP A 12 23.60 22.21 11.72
C ASP A 12 22.79 23.17 12.63
N ALA A 13 21.64 22.67 13.12
CA ALA A 13 21.00 23.14 14.34
C ALA A 13 20.27 21.94 14.98
N GLY A 14 21.03 21.13 15.72
CA GLY A 14 20.57 19.86 16.29
C GLY A 14 19.51 20.03 17.37
N LEU A 15 18.23 20.06 16.97
CA LEU A 15 17.11 19.71 17.84
C LEU A 15 17.13 18.20 18.08
N HIS A 16 17.58 17.81 19.26
CA HIS A 16 17.42 16.48 19.82
C HIS A 16 15.92 16.13 19.98
N LEU A 17 15.32 15.59 18.92
CA LEU A 17 14.02 14.94 19.01
C LEU A 17 14.21 13.54 19.61
N LYS A 18 13.82 13.39 20.89
CA LYS A 18 13.89 12.12 21.61
C LYS A 18 13.04 11.06 20.91
N LYS A 19 13.69 9.97 20.52
CA LYS A 19 13.18 8.87 19.70
C LYS A 19 12.38 7.83 20.51
N THR A 20 11.63 8.23 21.54
CA THR A 20 10.97 7.28 22.45
C THR A 20 9.52 7.66 22.79
N ASP A 21 8.63 6.69 22.58
CA ASP A 21 7.32 6.49 23.23
C ASP A 21 6.12 7.41 22.96
N GLN A 22 6.19 8.38 22.05
CA GLN A 22 5.00 9.17 21.71
C GLN A 22 4.13 8.55 20.60
N TRP A 23 4.70 7.73 19.71
CA TRP A 23 3.98 7.11 18.59
C TRP A 23 3.24 5.82 18.96
N SER A 24 3.53 5.23 20.12
CA SER A 24 2.97 3.94 20.56
C SER A 24 1.84 4.07 21.57
N LYS A 25 1.67 5.22 22.24
CA LYS A 25 0.68 5.41 23.33
C LYS A 25 -0.67 6.00 22.93
N GLY A 26 -0.89 6.38 21.66
CA GLY A 26 -2.15 6.98 21.19
C GLY A 26 -3.13 6.03 20.48
N TRP A 27 -2.77 4.77 20.27
CA TRP A 27 -3.56 3.82 19.45
C TRP A 27 -4.55 2.96 20.26
N GLY A 28 -4.91 3.40 21.46
CA GLY A 28 -6.00 2.82 22.23
C GLY A 28 -7.06 3.88 22.46
N GLU A 29 -8.21 3.76 21.78
CA GLU A 29 -9.57 3.91 22.35
C GLU A 29 -10.66 4.37 21.35
N ALA A 30 -10.33 4.80 20.12
CA ALA A 30 -11.31 4.90 19.05
C ALA A 30 -10.66 4.71 17.67
N GLN A 31 -11.19 3.78 16.86
CA GLN A 31 -10.84 3.70 15.45
C GLN A 31 -11.49 4.90 14.74
N PRO A 32 -10.76 5.66 13.90
CA PRO A 32 -11.37 6.79 13.20
C PRO A 32 -12.57 6.29 12.39
N THR A 33 -13.69 6.97 12.55
CA THR A 33 -14.85 6.74 11.68
C THR A 33 -14.55 7.27 10.28
N LEU A 34 -15.27 6.79 9.27
CA LEU A 34 -15.13 7.29 7.90
C LEU A 34 -15.29 8.82 7.84
N GLU A 35 -16.26 9.36 8.59
CA GLU A 35 -16.51 10.81 8.65
C GLU A 35 -15.35 11.60 9.28
N GLU A 36 -14.68 11.04 10.28
CA GLU A 36 -13.48 11.65 10.84
C GLU A 36 -12.30 11.59 9.87
N ALA A 37 -12.15 10.49 9.13
CA ALA A 37 -11.12 10.35 8.12
C ALA A 37 -11.34 11.32 6.94
N ARG A 38 -12.59 11.50 6.50
CA ARG A 38 -12.98 12.51 5.50
C ARG A 38 -12.66 13.92 5.96
N ARG A 39 -12.98 14.24 7.21
CA ARG A 39 -12.66 15.55 7.79
C ARG A 39 -11.15 15.79 7.82
N GLU A 40 -10.36 14.78 8.18
CA GLU A 40 -8.91 14.91 8.20
C GLU A 40 -8.33 15.04 6.78
N LEU A 41 -8.88 14.33 5.79
CA LEU A 41 -8.49 14.48 4.39
C LEU A 41 -8.72 15.92 3.90
N ARG A 42 -9.87 16.53 4.24
CA ARG A 42 -10.13 17.95 3.95
C ARG A 42 -9.11 18.88 4.58
N ASN A 43 -8.74 18.66 5.85
CA ASN A 43 -7.68 19.44 6.51
C ASN A 43 -6.33 19.35 5.74
N VAL A 44 -6.02 18.18 5.18
CA VAL A 44 -4.82 17.97 4.36
C VAL A 44 -4.93 18.72 3.04
N VAL A 45 -6.09 18.68 2.37
CA VAL A 45 -6.36 19.43 1.14
C VAL A 45 -6.17 20.93 1.38
N ASP A 46 -6.81 21.49 2.42
CA ASP A 46 -6.70 22.90 2.80
C ASP A 46 -5.25 23.32 3.07
N ALA A 47 -4.45 22.42 3.69
CA ALA A 47 -3.04 22.68 3.97
C ALA A 47 -2.14 22.62 2.72
N LEU A 48 -2.52 21.82 1.72
CA LEU A 48 -1.78 21.68 0.46
C LEU A 48 -2.10 22.78 -0.53
N GLU A 49 -3.34 23.26 -0.56
CA GLU A 49 -3.85 24.18 -1.57
C GLU A 49 -3.00 25.44 -1.80
N PRO A 50 -2.46 26.13 -0.77
CA PRO A 50 -1.67 27.35 -0.97
C PRO A 50 -0.35 27.13 -1.71
N LYS A 51 0.22 25.91 -1.67
CA LYS A 51 1.55 25.61 -2.22
C LYS A 51 1.51 24.62 -3.39
N PHE A 52 0.52 23.73 -3.40
CA PHE A 52 0.41 22.61 -4.32
C PHE A 52 -1.05 22.41 -4.76
N PRO A 53 -1.65 23.38 -5.49
CA PRO A 53 -3.07 23.35 -5.84
C PRO A 53 -3.45 22.11 -6.67
N ASP A 54 -2.60 21.68 -7.61
CA ASP A 54 -2.86 20.48 -8.41
C ASP A 54 -2.87 19.20 -7.56
N VAL A 55 -2.03 19.14 -6.52
CA VAL A 55 -1.98 17.99 -5.61
C VAL A 55 -3.18 18.01 -4.68
N ALA A 56 -3.56 19.18 -4.16
CA ALA A 56 -4.74 19.33 -3.33
C ALA A 56 -6.00 18.85 -4.06
N LYS A 57 -6.17 19.29 -5.32
CA LYS A 57 -7.25 18.85 -6.20
C LYS A 57 -7.22 17.33 -6.45
N LEU A 58 -6.05 16.76 -6.74
CA LEU A 58 -5.92 15.32 -6.95
C LEU A 58 -6.32 14.51 -5.70
N VAL A 59 -5.94 14.98 -4.51
CA VAL A 59 -6.28 14.31 -3.24
C VAL A 59 -7.77 14.42 -2.95
N GLU A 60 -8.39 15.58 -3.22
CA GLU A 60 -9.84 15.79 -3.08
C GLU A 60 -10.63 14.89 -4.03
N GLU A 61 -10.24 14.83 -5.31
CA GLU A 61 -10.88 13.96 -6.30
C GLU A 61 -10.74 12.47 -5.97
N ALA A 62 -9.66 12.09 -5.29
CA ALA A 62 -9.37 10.71 -4.90
C ALA A 62 -9.87 10.32 -3.49
N GLU A 63 -10.72 11.13 -2.85
CA GLU A 63 -11.16 10.90 -1.46
C GLU A 63 -11.69 9.49 -1.24
N ASP A 64 -12.61 9.04 -2.11
CA ASP A 64 -13.24 7.73 -1.99
C ASP A 64 -12.24 6.59 -2.22
N GLU A 65 -11.35 6.70 -3.21
CA GLU A 65 -10.30 5.71 -3.46
C GLU A 65 -9.31 5.61 -2.29
N VAL A 66 -8.90 6.76 -1.74
CA VAL A 66 -7.95 6.83 -0.62
C VAL A 66 -8.55 6.26 0.65
N LEU A 67 -9.85 6.43 0.89
CA LEU A 67 -10.52 5.95 2.10
C LEU A 67 -11.14 4.55 1.95
N THR A 68 -11.14 3.97 0.75
CA THR A 68 -11.70 2.63 0.47
C THR A 68 -11.16 1.54 1.40
N TYR A 69 -9.90 1.64 1.86
CA TYR A 69 -9.31 0.64 2.77
C TYR A 69 -10.06 0.51 4.10
N MET A 70 -10.81 1.54 4.52
CA MET A 70 -11.58 1.53 5.77
C MET A 70 -12.77 0.57 5.73
N ALA A 71 -13.17 0.10 4.54
CA ALA A 71 -14.17 -0.95 4.38
C ALA A 71 -13.62 -2.35 4.79
N PHE A 72 -12.30 -2.49 4.95
CA PHE A 72 -11.68 -3.74 5.40
C PHE A 72 -11.57 -3.79 6.92
N PRO A 73 -11.45 -5.00 7.52
CA PRO A 73 -11.13 -5.13 8.95
C PRO A 73 -9.92 -4.27 9.34
N PRO A 74 -9.94 -3.59 10.52
CA PRO A 74 -8.85 -2.71 10.95
C PRO A 74 -7.47 -3.36 10.98
N GLU A 75 -7.40 -4.67 11.20
CA GLU A 75 -6.17 -5.46 11.14
C GLU A 75 -5.48 -5.47 9.76
N HIS A 76 -6.17 -5.02 8.71
CA HIS A 76 -5.65 -4.92 7.34
C HIS A 76 -5.18 -3.52 6.95
N TRP A 77 -5.65 -2.47 7.63
CA TRP A 77 -5.46 -1.09 7.18
C TRP A 77 -4.00 -0.75 6.94
N ARG A 78 -3.11 -1.05 7.90
CA ARG A 78 -1.67 -0.81 7.79
C ARG A 78 -1.03 -1.48 6.57
N LYS A 79 -1.55 -2.61 6.13
CA LYS A 79 -1.04 -3.32 4.95
C LYS A 79 -1.55 -2.68 3.67
N LEU A 80 -2.82 -2.23 3.67
CA LEU A 80 -3.49 -1.63 2.51
C LEU A 80 -3.00 -0.22 2.19
N TYR A 81 -2.84 0.67 3.19
CA TYR A 81 -2.40 2.05 2.92
C TYR A 81 -0.89 2.18 2.72
N SER A 82 -0.09 1.17 3.06
CA SER A 82 1.37 1.25 2.97
C SER A 82 1.89 0.79 1.61
N THR A 83 2.87 1.52 1.05
CA THR A 83 3.57 1.09 -0.17
C THR A 83 4.75 0.14 0.11
N ASN A 84 5.00 -0.23 1.37
CA ASN A 84 6.20 -0.97 1.78
C ASN A 84 6.34 -2.33 1.08
N MET A 85 5.22 -3.05 0.90
CA MET A 85 5.20 -4.35 0.24
C MET A 85 5.58 -4.21 -1.25
N LEU A 86 4.95 -3.26 -1.93
CA LEU A 86 5.25 -2.97 -3.34
C LEU A 86 6.70 -2.49 -3.51
N GLU A 87 7.18 -1.61 -2.63
CA GLU A 87 8.56 -1.12 -2.65
C GLU A 87 9.58 -2.24 -2.41
N ARG A 88 9.28 -3.21 -1.53
CA ARG A 88 10.13 -4.40 -1.32
C ARG A 88 10.16 -5.28 -2.57
N LEU A 89 9.00 -5.64 -3.11
CA LEU A 89 8.89 -6.46 -4.32
C LEU A 89 9.59 -5.80 -5.51
N MET A 90 9.31 -4.52 -5.76
CA MET A 90 9.96 -3.76 -6.85
C MET A 90 11.47 -3.70 -6.69
N ARG A 91 11.99 -3.60 -5.46
CA ARG A 91 13.43 -3.66 -5.19
C ARG A 91 14.00 -5.04 -5.54
N THR A 92 13.32 -6.12 -5.17
CA THR A 92 13.72 -7.49 -5.53
C THR A 92 13.77 -7.65 -7.04
N ILE A 93 12.70 -7.27 -7.75
CA ILE A 93 12.62 -7.33 -9.22
C ILE A 93 13.78 -6.53 -9.84
N LYS A 94 13.98 -5.28 -9.42
CA LYS A 94 15.07 -4.43 -9.93
C LYS A 94 16.45 -5.01 -9.66
N ALA A 95 16.66 -5.66 -8.52
CA ALA A 95 17.93 -6.30 -8.20
C ALA A 95 18.19 -7.53 -9.08
N ARG A 96 17.18 -8.39 -9.29
CA ARG A 96 17.33 -9.62 -10.09
C ARG A 96 17.48 -9.34 -11.59
N THR A 97 16.75 -8.35 -12.10
CA THR A 97 16.88 -7.94 -13.52
C THR A 97 18.22 -7.25 -13.79
N ARG A 98 18.76 -6.51 -12.82
CA ARG A 98 20.07 -5.84 -12.94
C ARG A 98 21.22 -6.82 -13.16
N VAL A 99 21.15 -8.04 -12.62
CA VAL A 99 22.19 -9.07 -12.80
C VAL A 99 22.26 -9.56 -14.24
N VAL A 100 21.11 -9.73 -14.88
CA VAL A 100 21.02 -10.21 -16.27
C VAL A 100 21.44 -9.09 -17.25
N SER A 101 21.12 -7.83 -16.94
CA SER A 101 21.45 -6.60 -17.68
C SER A 101 20.86 -6.49 -19.10
N ILE A 102 20.91 -7.54 -19.93
CA ILE A 102 20.33 -7.62 -21.28
C ILE A 102 19.60 -8.95 -21.41
N PHE A 103 18.34 -8.91 -21.84
CA PHE A 103 17.52 -10.11 -22.07
C PHE A 103 17.50 -10.46 -23.56
N PRO A 104 17.51 -11.76 -23.91
CA PRO A 104 17.46 -12.21 -25.30
C PRO A 104 16.09 -11.99 -25.95
N ASP A 105 15.02 -12.02 -25.16
CA ASP A 105 13.63 -11.81 -25.59
C ASP A 105 12.74 -11.44 -24.39
N GLU A 106 11.53 -10.96 -24.66
CA GLU A 106 10.55 -10.57 -23.64
C GLU A 106 10.12 -11.73 -22.74
N ARG A 107 9.92 -12.94 -23.30
CA ARG A 107 9.50 -14.11 -22.51
C ARG A 107 10.58 -14.50 -21.50
N SER A 108 11.84 -14.27 -21.80
CA SER A 108 12.95 -14.49 -20.86
C SER A 108 12.90 -13.53 -19.66
N LEU A 109 12.47 -12.28 -19.86
CA LEU A 109 12.21 -11.33 -18.77
C LEU A 109 10.99 -11.76 -17.96
N GLU A 110 9.89 -12.11 -18.63
CA GLU A 110 8.65 -12.58 -17.99
C GLU A 110 8.91 -13.79 -17.08
N ARG A 111 9.71 -14.76 -17.52
CA ARG A 111 10.06 -15.94 -16.72
C ARG A 111 10.82 -15.55 -15.45
N LEU A 112 11.78 -14.62 -15.54
CA LEU A 112 12.52 -14.17 -14.36
C LEU A 112 11.61 -13.44 -13.37
N VAL A 113 10.81 -12.49 -13.87
CA VAL A 113 9.88 -11.73 -13.03
C VAL A 113 8.84 -12.66 -12.41
N GLY A 114 8.28 -13.59 -13.19
CA GLY A 114 7.36 -14.61 -12.74
C GLY A 114 7.97 -15.48 -11.64
N ALA A 115 9.21 -15.93 -11.80
CA ALA A 115 9.90 -16.69 -10.75
C ALA A 115 10.07 -15.89 -9.45
N VAL A 116 10.39 -14.59 -9.53
CA VAL A 116 10.45 -13.70 -8.36
C VAL A 116 9.09 -13.56 -7.68
N LEU A 117 8.02 -13.41 -8.46
CA LEU A 117 6.66 -13.29 -7.93
C LEU A 117 6.20 -14.57 -7.24
N ILE A 118 6.53 -15.74 -7.79
CA ILE A 118 6.25 -17.05 -7.18
C ILE A 118 6.97 -17.16 -5.84
N GLU A 119 8.26 -16.84 -5.79
CA GLU A 119 9.07 -16.93 -4.56
C GLU A 119 8.53 -16.00 -3.44
N GLU A 120 8.19 -14.75 -3.78
CA GLU A 120 7.60 -13.82 -2.79
C GLU A 120 6.21 -14.29 -2.33
N ASN A 121 5.41 -14.88 -3.23
CA ASN A 121 4.13 -15.46 -2.88
C ASN A 121 4.28 -16.68 -1.94
N GLU A 122 5.24 -17.57 -2.21
CA GLU A 122 5.58 -18.69 -1.33
C GLU A 122 6.02 -18.21 0.06
N GLU A 123 6.91 -17.22 0.15
CA GLU A 123 7.33 -16.62 1.42
C GLU A 123 6.11 -16.08 2.22
N TRP A 124 5.17 -15.44 1.53
CA TRP A 124 3.96 -14.90 2.17
C TRP A 124 3.00 -15.99 2.63
N MET A 125 2.93 -17.11 1.93
CA MET A 125 2.06 -18.23 2.30
C MET A 125 2.65 -19.05 3.45
N GLU A 126 3.97 -19.25 3.49
CA GLU A 126 4.64 -20.16 4.41
C GLU A 126 5.14 -19.49 5.69
N ALA A 127 5.85 -18.36 5.60
CA ALA A 127 6.57 -17.80 6.75
C ALA A 127 5.70 -16.88 7.60
N ARG A 128 4.85 -16.06 6.98
CA ARG A 128 3.97 -15.11 7.69
C ARG A 128 2.81 -14.67 6.80
N ARG A 129 1.73 -15.46 6.75
CA ARG A 129 0.48 -15.15 6.04
C ARG A 129 0.20 -13.66 6.08
N TYR A 130 0.53 -12.98 4.96
CA TYR A 130 0.61 -11.53 4.92
C TYR A 130 -0.76 -10.94 5.25
N ILE A 131 -1.84 -11.62 4.86
CA ILE A 131 -3.20 -11.42 5.36
C ILE A 131 -3.73 -12.79 5.81
N SER A 132 -4.36 -12.88 6.98
CA SER A 132 -4.84 -14.17 7.51
C SER A 132 -6.20 -14.56 6.94
N GLU A 133 -6.41 -15.86 6.73
CA GLU A 133 -7.70 -16.40 6.28
C GLU A 133 -8.83 -16.09 7.26
N ALA A 134 -8.56 -16.19 8.57
CA ALA A 134 -9.52 -15.86 9.61
C ALA A 134 -9.98 -14.39 9.56
N SER A 135 -9.09 -13.47 9.20
CA SER A 135 -9.47 -12.07 9.01
C SER A 135 -10.23 -11.86 7.70
N MET A 136 -9.78 -12.47 6.60
CA MET A 136 -10.48 -12.40 5.31
C MET A 136 -11.89 -13.01 5.37
N ALA A 137 -12.10 -14.04 6.20
CA ALA A 137 -13.41 -14.62 6.41
C ALA A 137 -14.45 -13.60 6.93
N LYS A 138 -14.01 -12.58 7.68
CA LYS A 138 -14.87 -11.47 8.14
C LYS A 138 -15.47 -10.66 6.97
N LEU A 139 -14.79 -10.63 5.82
CA LEU A 139 -15.27 -9.98 4.60
C LEU A 139 -16.21 -10.87 3.78
N ASN A 140 -15.92 -12.18 3.72
CA ASN A 140 -16.70 -13.13 2.92
C ASN A 140 -18.13 -13.32 3.45
N ALA A 141 -18.35 -13.15 4.75
CA ALA A 141 -19.71 -13.15 5.32
C ALA A 141 -20.59 -12.00 4.79
N ALA A 142 -19.98 -10.92 4.28
CA ALA A 142 -20.65 -9.74 3.77
C ALA A 142 -20.66 -9.63 2.23
N ARG A 143 -19.99 -10.55 1.51
CA ARG A 143 -19.85 -10.45 0.05
C ARG A 143 -20.94 -11.24 -0.67
N PRO A 144 -21.74 -10.63 -1.58
CA PRO A 144 -22.48 -11.42 -2.55
C PRO A 144 -21.47 -12.25 -3.36
N GLN A 145 -21.79 -13.53 -3.59
CA GLN A 145 -20.93 -14.42 -4.37
C GLN A 145 -20.76 -13.81 -5.76
N LEU A 146 -19.52 -13.50 -6.14
CA LEU A 146 -19.22 -13.13 -7.52
C LEU A 146 -19.61 -14.32 -8.41
N PRO A 147 -20.22 -14.06 -9.58
CA PRO A 147 -20.53 -15.13 -10.52
C PRO A 147 -19.24 -15.89 -10.88
N PRO A 148 -19.33 -17.20 -11.15
CA PRO A 148 -18.18 -18.03 -11.49
C PRO A 148 -17.39 -17.41 -12.64
N ARG A 149 -16.06 -17.60 -12.65
CA ARG A 149 -15.12 -16.93 -13.58
C ARG A 149 -15.52 -17.06 -15.06
N GLY A 150 -16.18 -18.16 -15.44
CA GLY A 150 -16.69 -18.38 -16.81
C GLY A 150 -17.83 -17.44 -17.23
N GLU A 151 -18.54 -16.83 -16.30
CA GLU A 151 -19.60 -15.84 -16.56
C GLU A 151 -19.06 -14.41 -16.67
N LEU A 152 -17.79 -14.18 -16.32
CA LEU A 152 -17.12 -12.87 -16.38
C LEU A 152 -16.41 -12.61 -17.72
N GLY A 153 -16.50 -13.52 -18.70
CA GLY A 153 -15.91 -13.34 -20.04
C GLY A 153 -14.39 -13.27 -20.05
N LEU A 154 -13.73 -13.68 -18.97
CA LEU A 154 -12.27 -13.75 -18.87
C LEU A 154 -11.85 -15.17 -19.24
N GLU A 155 -11.57 -15.41 -20.53
CA GLU A 155 -11.04 -16.68 -21.00
C GLU A 155 -9.72 -17.02 -20.30
N GLU A 156 -9.53 -18.32 -20.00
CA GLU A 156 -8.29 -18.87 -19.48
C GLU A 156 -7.16 -18.63 -20.48
N ALA A 157 -6.31 -17.65 -20.20
CA ALA A 157 -5.02 -17.55 -20.86
C ALA A 157 -4.18 -18.77 -20.40
N ALA A 158 -4.15 -19.79 -21.25
CA ALA A 158 -3.29 -20.98 -21.15
C ALA A 158 -1.82 -20.66 -21.50
#